data_AF-A0ABD2IHE7-F1
#
_entry.id   AF-A0ABD2IHE7-F1
#
_cell.length_a   1.000
_cell.length_b   1.000
_cell.length_c   1.000
_cell.angle_alpha   90.00
_cell.angle_beta   90.00
_cell.angle_gamma   90.00
#
_symmetry.space_group_name_H-M   'P 1'
#
loop_
_entity.id
_entity.type
_entity.pdbx_description
1 polymer ?
#
loop_
_entity_poly.entity_id
_entity_poly.type
_entity_poly.pdbx_seq_one_letter_code
_entity_poly.pdbx_strand_id
1 'polypeptide(L)'
;MLHSCDRALSDYAQKGYRTLCFASAVLEADTYARWSRQFKTASTAIEEREKKLAAVAEKIERNLQLVAVTAIEDKLQENVPLTHSELCWRLGIRIWMLNRRQVGDGPFKIGADRPPLCH
;
A
#
# COMPACT_ATOMS: atom_id res chain seq x y z
N MET A 1 -14.02 -15.92 -7.18
CA MET A 1 -13.69 -15.15 -5.96
C MET A 1 -12.41 -14.32 -6.11
N LEU A 2 -11.28 -14.88 -6.57
CA LEU A 2 -10.00 -14.16 -6.72
C LEU A 2 -10.06 -12.88 -7.59
N HIS A 3 -10.77 -12.90 -8.73
CA HIS A 3 -10.89 -11.73 -9.62
C HIS A 3 -11.56 -10.51 -8.98
N SER A 4 -12.33 -10.70 -7.91
CA SER A 4 -13.06 -9.62 -7.25
C SER A 4 -12.15 -8.77 -6.38
N CYS A 5 -11.19 -9.39 -5.70
CA CYS A 5 -10.27 -8.70 -4.79
C CYS A 5 -9.23 -7.87 -5.55
N ASP A 6 -8.78 -8.36 -6.70
CA ASP A 6 -7.82 -7.66 -7.56
C ASP A 6 -8.43 -6.36 -8.14
N ARG A 7 -9.67 -6.44 -8.63
CA ARG A 7 -10.41 -5.26 -9.08
C ARG A 7 -10.65 -4.27 -7.94
N ALA A 8 -11.07 -4.76 -6.78
CA ALA A 8 -11.29 -3.91 -5.60
C ALA A 8 -10.00 -3.19 -5.17
N LEU A 9 -8.85 -3.88 -5.21
CA LEU A 9 -7.55 -3.30 -4.90
C LEU A 9 -7.22 -2.14 -5.86
N SER A 10 -7.41 -2.34 -7.16
CA SER A 10 -7.21 -1.31 -8.18
C SER A 10 -8.14 -0.10 -7.96
N ASP A 11 -9.42 -0.37 -7.70
CA ASP A 11 -10.43 0.68 -7.47
C ASP A 11 -10.13 1.50 -6.21
N TYR A 12 -9.71 0.85 -5.12
CA TYR A 12 -9.36 1.53 -3.87
C TYR A 12 -8.06 2.34 -4.00
N ALA A 13 -7.08 1.83 -4.74
CA ALA A 13 -5.85 2.56 -5.04
C ALA A 13 -6.14 3.81 -5.87
N GLN A 14 -7.03 3.73 -6.88
CA GLN A 14 -7.42 4.88 -7.69
C GLN A 14 -8.16 5.96 -6.89
N LYS A 15 -8.94 5.55 -5.88
CA LYS A 15 -9.63 6.47 -4.97
C LYS A 15 -8.73 7.07 -3.88
N GLY A 16 -7.46 6.65 -3.79
CA GLY A 16 -6.51 7.14 -2.80
C GLY A 16 -6.73 6.61 -1.39
N TYR A 17 -7.48 5.51 -1.23
CA TYR A 17 -7.65 4.86 0.07
C TYR A 17 -6.40 4.06 0.44
N ARG A 18 -6.11 3.97 1.74
CA ARG A 18 -5.07 3.06 2.21
C ARG A 18 -5.63 1.65 2.18
N THR A 19 -4.98 0.77 1.42
CA THR A 19 -5.40 -0.62 1.28
C THR A 19 -4.52 -1.52 2.17
N LEU A 20 -5.15 -2.51 2.81
CA LEU A 20 -4.49 -3.60 3.51
C LEU A 20 -4.95 -4.90 2.88
N CYS A 21 -4.01 -5.71 2.40
CA CYS A 21 -4.29 -6.99 1.74
C CYS A 21 -4.01 -8.14 2.70
N PHE A 22 -4.92 -9.11 2.74
CA PHE A 22 -4.78 -10.34 3.49
C PHE A 22 -4.63 -11.50 2.51
N ALA A 23 -3.52 -12.23 2.63
CA ALA A 23 -3.24 -13.39 1.81
C ALA A 23 -2.90 -14.59 2.69
N SER A 24 -3.21 -15.80 2.20
CA SER A 24 -2.92 -17.04 2.91
C SER A 24 -2.41 -18.10 1.94
N ALA A 25 -1.59 -19.01 2.43
CA ALA A 25 -1.17 -20.21 1.72
C ALA A 25 -1.37 -21.42 2.62
N VAL A 26 -1.78 -22.54 2.02
CA VAL A 26 -1.81 -23.83 2.70
C VAL A 26 -0.43 -24.46 2.56
N LEU A 27 0.17 -24.82 3.69
CA LEU A 27 1.50 -25.42 3.74
C LEU A 27 1.40 -26.84 4.29
N GLU A 28 2.20 -27.74 3.75
CA GLU A 28 2.37 -29.07 4.33
C GLU A 28 3.06 -28.98 5.69
N ALA A 29 2.67 -29.87 6.60
CA ALA A 29 3.19 -29.90 7.96
C ALA A 29 4.72 -30.07 8.01
N ASP A 30 5.29 -30.88 7.12
CA ASP A 30 6.74 -31.08 7.05
C ASP A 30 7.50 -29.84 6.56
N THR A 31 6.94 -29.14 5.57
CA THR A 31 7.47 -27.87 5.06
C THR A 31 7.47 -26.80 6.16
N TYR A 32 6.36 -26.69 6.91
CA TYR A 32 6.27 -25.79 8.06
C TYR A 32 7.27 -26.17 9.16
N ALA A 33 7.41 -27.45 9.49
CA ALA A 33 8.34 -27.91 10.50
C ALA A 33 9.80 -27.58 10.15
N ARG A 34 10.19 -27.78 8.88
CA ARG A 34 11.52 -27.41 8.37
C ARG A 34 11.75 -25.90 8.44
N TRP A 35 10.77 -25.10 8.00
CA TRP A 35 10.85 -23.64 8.08
C TRP A 35 10.93 -23.13 9.52
N SER A 36 10.11 -23.67 10.43
CA SER A 36 10.06 -23.27 11.84
C SER A 36 11.41 -23.45 12.54
N ARG A 37 12.15 -24.52 12.23
CA ARG A 37 13.52 -24.71 12.72
C ARG A 37 14.46 -23.61 12.21
N GLN A 38 14.42 -23.31 10.91
CA GLN A 38 15.24 -22.24 10.32
C GLN A 38 14.91 -20.87 10.92
N PHE A 39 13.63 -20.59 11.13
CA PHE A 39 13.15 -19.35 11.73
C PHE A 39 13.65 -19.19 13.17
N LYS A 40 13.59 -20.25 13.97
CA LYS A 40 14.16 -20.25 15.34
C LYS A 40 15.65 -19.95 15.32
N THR A 41 16.42 -20.62 14.46
CA THR A 41 17.86 -20.36 14.31
C THR A 41 18.15 -18.92 13.91
N ALA A 42 17.38 -18.37 12.96
CA ALA A 42 17.51 -16.97 12.55
C ALA A 42 17.14 -15.99 13.68
N SER A 43 16.11 -16.32 14.48
CA SER A 43 15.68 -15.49 15.62
C SER A 43 16.69 -15.47 16.77
N THR A 44 17.47 -16.53 16.95
CA THR A 44 18.53 -16.62 17.97
C THR A 44 19.89 -16.11 17.47
N ALA A 45 19.99 -15.62 16.23
CA ALA A 45 21.24 -15.10 15.69
C ALA A 45 21.63 -13.80 16.40
N ILE A 46 22.89 -13.73 16.83
CA ILE A 46 23.46 -12.54 17.49
C ILE A 46 23.73 -11.44 16.45
N GLU A 47 24.22 -11.83 15.27
CA GLU A 47 24.56 -10.93 14.18
C GLU A 47 23.58 -11.05 13.01
N GLU A 48 23.28 -9.91 12.38
CA GLU A 48 22.42 -9.79 11.20
C GLU A 48 21.04 -10.44 11.34
N ARG A 49 20.47 -10.41 12.56
CA ARG A 49 19.18 -11.03 12.87
C ARG A 49 18.07 -10.61 11.91
N GLU A 50 17.94 -9.32 11.63
CA GLU A 50 16.89 -8.79 10.74
C GLU A 50 17.02 -9.33 9.32
N LYS A 51 18.24 -9.34 8.75
CA LYS A 51 18.48 -9.90 7.41
C LYS A 51 18.18 -11.40 7.37
N LYS A 52 18.60 -12.15 8.39
CA LYS A 52 18.36 -13.60 8.48
C LYS A 52 16.87 -13.91 8.62
N LEU A 53 16.15 -13.15 9.43
CA LEU A 53 14.70 -13.27 9.57
C LEU A 53 13.99 -12.95 8.26
N ALA A 54 14.36 -11.85 7.59
CA ALA A 54 13.79 -11.48 6.29
C ALA A 54 14.02 -12.58 5.25
N ALA A 55 15.23 -13.13 5.16
CA ALA A 55 15.56 -14.22 4.24
C ALA A 55 14.79 -15.51 4.52
N VAL A 56 14.45 -15.80 5.79
CA VAL A 56 13.63 -16.96 6.16
C VAL A 56 12.15 -16.69 5.92
N ALA A 57 11.67 -15.47 6.16
CA ALA A 57 10.30 -15.05 5.86
C ALA A 57 10.02 -15.11 4.34
N GLU A 58 10.93 -14.63 3.50
CA GLU A 58 10.79 -14.66 2.04
C GLU A 58 10.63 -16.09 1.47
N LYS A 59 11.13 -17.11 2.17
CA LYS A 59 10.97 -18.51 1.75
C LYS A 59 9.55 -19.02 1.92
N ILE A 60 8.84 -18.57 2.96
CA ILE A 60 7.48 -19.02 3.27
C ILE A 60 6.42 -18.10 2.66
N GLU A 61 6.75 -16.84 2.40
CA GLU A 61 5.88 -15.84 1.76
C GLU A 61 5.81 -16.02 0.23
N ARG A 62 5.82 -17.27 -0.25
CA ARG A 62 5.72 -17.60 -1.68
C ARG A 62 4.36 -18.24 -1.95
N ASN A 63 3.79 -17.94 -3.12
CA ASN A 63 2.52 -18.51 -3.60
C ASN A 63 1.31 -18.23 -2.69
N LEU A 64 1.30 -17.08 -2.01
CA LEU A 64 0.16 -16.63 -1.22
C LEU A 64 -1.04 -16.35 -2.12
N GLN A 65 -2.22 -16.83 -1.71
CA GLN A 65 -3.50 -16.53 -2.36
C GLN A 65 -4.15 -15.35 -1.65
N LEU A 66 -4.52 -14.31 -2.41
CA LEU A 66 -5.23 -13.15 -1.88
C LEU A 66 -6.63 -13.58 -1.42
N VAL A 67 -6.92 -13.33 -0.14
CA VAL A 67 -8.20 -13.70 0.50
C VAL A 67 -9.11 -12.48 0.62
N ALA A 68 -8.56 -11.33 1.03
CA ALA A 68 -9.33 -10.12 1.26
C ALA A 68 -8.49 -8.85 1.09
N VAL A 69 -9.19 -7.75 0.84
CA VAL A 69 -8.62 -6.40 0.80
C VAL A 69 -9.54 -5.47 1.57
N THR A 70 -8.99 -4.73 2.53
CA THR A 70 -9.73 -3.67 3.24
C THR A 70 -9.21 -2.31 2.80
N ALA A 71 -10.11 -1.35 2.62
CA ALA A 71 -9.78 0.04 2.34
C ALA A 71 -10.11 0.90 3.56
N ILE A 72 -9.14 1.71 3.96
CA ILE A 72 -9.29 2.72 5.01
C ILE A 72 -9.34 4.07 4.31
N GLU A 73 -10.48 4.71 4.41
CA GLU A 73 -10.66 6.09 3.99
C GLU A 73 -10.09 7.01 5.08
N ASP A 74 -8.98 7.68 4.78
CA ASP A 74 -8.52 8.79 5.60
C ASP A 74 -9.52 9.94 5.41
N LYS A 75 -10.39 10.18 6.40
CA LYS A 75 -11.32 11.30 6.36
C LYS A 75 -10.54 12.61 6.24
N LEU A 76 -10.65 13.27 5.10
CA LEU A 76 -10.27 14.66 4.96
C LEU A 76 -11.21 15.53 5.80
N GLN A 77 -10.72 16.69 6.22
CA GLN A 77 -11.57 17.71 6.86
C GLN A 77 -12.72 18.09 5.92
N GLU A 78 -13.90 18.34 6.49
CA GLU A 78 -15.07 18.80 5.74
C GLU A 78 -14.73 20.09 4.95
N ASN A 79 -15.21 20.18 3.70
CA ASN A 79 -15.05 21.32 2.78
C ASN A 79 -13.68 21.51 2.09
N VAL A 80 -12.68 20.69 2.37
CA VAL A 80 -11.39 20.74 1.62
C VAL A 80 -11.55 20.51 0.10
N PRO A 81 -12.37 19.54 -0.38
CA PRO A 81 -12.53 19.32 -1.82
C PRO A 81 -13.20 20.50 -2.52
N LEU A 82 -14.24 21.09 -1.91
CA LEU A 82 -14.96 22.24 -2.43
C LEU A 82 -14.05 23.48 -2.49
N THR A 83 -13.27 23.70 -1.44
CA THR A 83 -12.35 24.84 -1.38
C THR A 83 -11.21 24.68 -2.38
N HIS A 84 -10.72 23.44 -2.59
CA HIS A 84 -9.73 23.14 -3.61
C HIS A 84 -10.26 23.41 -5.03
N SER A 85 -11.46 22.94 -5.38
CA SER A 85 -12.04 23.18 -6.71
C SER A 85 -12.25 24.67 -6.98
N GLU A 86 -12.74 25.41 -5.99
CA GLU A 86 -13.00 26.85 -6.12
C GLU A 86 -11.69 27.66 -6.26
N LEU A 87 -10.68 27.37 -5.44
CA LEU A 87 -9.40 28.10 -5.50
C LEU A 87 -8.56 27.72 -6.72
N CYS A 88 -8.48 26.43 -7.05
CA CYS A 88 -7.64 25.94 -8.15
C CYS A 88 -8.28 26.16 -9.52
N TRP A 89 -9.55 25.83 -9.70
CA TRP A 89 -10.20 25.89 -11.01
C TRP A 89 -10.82 27.25 -11.31
N ARG A 90 -11.41 27.93 -10.31
CA ARG A 90 -12.06 29.24 -10.52
C ARG A 90 -11.10 30.42 -10.42
N LEU A 91 -10.07 30.32 -9.57
CA LEU A 91 -9.15 31.43 -9.28
C LEU A 91 -7.70 31.19 -9.75
N GLY A 92 -7.39 30.02 -10.31
CA GLY A 92 -6.07 29.71 -10.86
C GLY A 92 -4.94 29.61 -9.83
N ILE A 93 -5.27 29.44 -8.55
CA ILE A 93 -4.29 29.38 -7.45
C ILE A 93 -3.68 27.97 -7.41
N ARG A 94 -2.34 27.88 -7.45
CA ARG A 94 -1.62 26.60 -7.36
C ARG A 94 -1.37 26.23 -5.89
N ILE A 95 -2.01 25.16 -5.42
CA ILE A 95 -1.84 24.64 -4.06
C ILE A 95 -0.75 23.56 -4.06
N TRP A 96 0.28 23.73 -3.22
CA TRP A 96 1.35 22.75 -2.99
C TRP A 96 1.24 22.18 -1.58
N MET A 97 1.14 20.86 -1.44
CA MET A 97 1.18 20.23 -0.11
C MET A 97 2.62 19.85 0.25
N LEU A 98 3.10 20.38 1.38
CA LEU A 98 4.34 19.96 2.03
C LEU A 98 3.97 19.03 3.19
N ASN A 99 4.29 17.74 3.09
CA ASN A 99 4.17 16.81 4.21
C ASN A 99 5.58 16.41 4.72
N ARG A 100 5.69 16.07 6.02
CA ARG A 100 6.92 15.57 6.67
C ARG A 100 7.05 14.03 6.65
N ARG A 101 6.33 13.34 5.79
CA ARG A 101 6.41 11.88 5.65
C ARG A 101 7.51 11.53 4.65
N GLN A 102 8.33 10.55 4.99
CA GLN A 102 9.33 9.99 4.08
C GLN A 102 8.58 9.24 2.96
N VAL A 103 8.39 9.92 1.83
CA VAL A 103 7.93 9.31 0.58
C VAL A 103 9.17 9.10 -0.27
N GLY A 104 9.35 7.91 -0.81
CA GLY A 104 10.51 7.53 -1.63
C GLY A 104 10.68 8.35 -2.91
N ASP A 105 9.71 9.19 -3.28
CA ASP A 105 9.74 10.04 -4.46
C ASP A 105 9.04 11.39 -4.19
N GLY A 106 9.83 12.46 -4.07
CA GLY A 106 9.46 13.86 -4.29
C GLY A 106 8.26 14.47 -3.54
N PRO A 107 8.02 15.79 -3.69
CA PRO A 107 6.78 16.41 -3.22
C PRO A 107 5.59 15.85 -4.01
N PHE A 108 4.59 15.31 -3.30
CA PHE A 108 3.36 14.77 -3.88
C PHE A 108 2.57 15.89 -4.57
N LYS A 109 2.56 15.90 -5.90
CA LYS A 109 1.67 16.76 -6.68
C LYS A 109 0.27 16.18 -6.61
N ILE A 110 -0.67 16.89 -5.99
CA ILE A 110 -2.08 16.67 -6.30
C ILE A 110 -2.28 17.19 -7.72
N GLY A 111 -2.34 16.28 -8.69
CA GLY A 111 -2.38 16.60 -10.11
C GLY A 111 -3.64 17.39 -10.47
N ALA A 112 -3.44 18.56 -11.07
CA ALA A 112 -4.39 19.16 -11.99
C ALA A 112 -3.94 18.78 -13.40
N ASP A 113 -4.44 17.67 -13.93
CA ASP A 113 -4.36 17.44 -15.36
C ASP A 113 -5.21 18.51 -16.04
N ARG A 114 -4.55 19.32 -16.86
CA ARG A 114 -5.14 20.37 -17.69
C ARG A 114 -6.14 19.68 -18.63
N PRO A 115 -7.46 19.99 -18.62
CA PRO A 115 -8.31 19.48 -19.69
C PRO A 115 -7.81 20.03 -21.04
N PRO A 116 -7.92 19.26 -22.14
CA PRO A 116 -7.58 19.79 -23.45
C PRO A 116 -8.50 20.98 -23.71
N LEU A 117 -7.89 22.11 -24.07
CA LEU A 117 -8.59 23.27 -24.58
C LEU A 117 -9.40 22.82 -25.81
N CYS A 118 -10.70 22.64 -25.63
CA CYS A 118 -11.64 22.68 -26.74
C CYS A 118 -12.09 24.14 -26.88
N HIS A 119 -11.87 24.66 -28.09
CA HIS A 119 -12.13 26.01 -28.62
C HIS A 119 -13.12 26.91 -27.89
#